data_AF-A0A4R3UTH3-F1
#
_entry.id   AF-A0A4R3UTH3-F1
#
_cell.length_a   1.000
_cell.length_b   1.000
_cell.length_c   1.000
_cell.angle_alpha   90.00
_cell.angle_beta   90.00
_cell.angle_gamma   90.00
#
_symmetry.space_group_name_H-M   'P 1'
#
loop_
_entity.id
_entity.type
_entity.pdbx_description
1 polymer ?
#
loop_
_entity_poly.entity_id
_entity_poly.type
_entity_poly.pdbx_seq_one_letter_code
_entity_poly.pdbx_strand_id
1 'polypeptide(L)'
;MTLLQRLAAALTMLFCLGLSHAYAEPLTSEQVGRFIASMPELTALGEKYQDSAQRNIDPRRPLGSSLELMGGKGQEYADLAQLAARHGFSSPEQWADVGDRTMQAYQFASSPVPPDQVDAMYQQGIANILKDAKLSAEQKQLILSRMEKTHSGNQQARQAVDKDIPALKPHMAELDKLFE
;
A
#
# COMPACT_ATOMS: atom_id res chain seq x y z
N MET A 1 14.14 -51.24 1.68
CA MET A 1 13.42 -50.21 0.90
C MET A 1 13.93 -50.24 -0.53
N THR A 2 13.05 -50.52 -1.49
CA THR A 2 13.42 -50.60 -2.92
C THR A 2 13.66 -49.21 -3.50
N LEU A 3 14.42 -49.11 -4.59
CA LEU A 3 14.71 -47.84 -5.28
C LEU A 3 13.43 -47.05 -5.63
N LEU A 4 12.35 -47.77 -5.96
CA LEU A 4 11.01 -47.20 -6.19
C LEU A 4 10.42 -46.49 -4.96
N GLN A 5 10.64 -46.99 -3.74
CA GLN A 5 10.14 -46.36 -2.52
C GLN A 5 10.88 -45.05 -2.20
N ARG A 6 12.16 -44.94 -2.57
CA ARG A 6 12.95 -43.70 -2.41
C ARG A 6 12.54 -42.63 -3.43
N LEU A 7 12.26 -43.04 -4.67
CA LEU A 7 11.76 -42.14 -5.72
C LEU A 7 10.34 -41.63 -5.41
N ALA A 8 9.45 -42.49 -4.92
CA ALA A 8 8.10 -42.09 -4.52
C ALA A 8 8.09 -41.11 -3.34
N ALA A 9 8.95 -41.34 -2.33
CA ALA A 9 9.10 -40.44 -1.20
C ALA A 9 9.69 -39.08 -1.60
N ALA A 10 10.68 -39.06 -2.50
CA ALA A 10 11.26 -37.83 -3.02
C ALA A 10 10.25 -37.02 -3.87
N LEU A 11 9.40 -37.70 -4.65
CA LEU A 11 8.38 -37.06 -5.49
C LEU A 11 7.22 -36.49 -4.65
N THR A 12 6.89 -37.12 -3.52
CA THR A 12 5.85 -36.64 -2.59
C THR A 12 6.36 -35.42 -1.80
N MET A 13 7.65 -35.39 -1.44
CA MET A 13 8.25 -34.25 -0.75
C MET A 13 8.41 -33.01 -1.65
N LEU A 14 8.64 -33.20 -2.96
CA LEU A 14 8.72 -32.11 -3.93
C LEU A 14 7.35 -31.45 -4.25
N PHE A 15 6.24 -32.19 -4.10
CA PHE A 15 4.90 -31.69 -4.42
C PHE A 15 4.33 -30.76 -3.33
N CYS A 16 4.80 -30.87 -2.08
CA CYS A 16 4.38 -30.00 -0.97
C CYS A 16 5.02 -28.59 -1.02
N LEU A 17 6.05 -28.37 -1.83
CA LEU A 17 6.72 -27.06 -1.97
C LEU A 17 6.07 -26.16 -3.03
N GLY A 18 5.06 -26.63 -3.76
CA GLY A 18 4.56 -26.00 -4.99
C GLY A 18 3.34 -25.07 -4.86
N LEU A 19 2.83 -24.76 -3.66
CA LEU A 19 1.58 -23.99 -3.52
C LEU A 19 1.66 -22.79 -2.57
N SER A 20 2.84 -22.23 -2.34
CA SER A 20 2.94 -20.88 -1.81
C SER A 20 2.57 -19.89 -2.91
N HIS A 21 1.28 -19.71 -3.17
CA HIS A 21 0.84 -18.43 -3.72
C HIS A 21 1.26 -17.40 -2.68
N ALA A 22 2.33 -16.65 -2.98
CA ALA A 22 2.76 -15.51 -2.19
C ALA A 22 1.70 -14.40 -2.32
N TYR A 23 0.51 -14.64 -1.78
CA TYR A 23 -0.35 -13.57 -1.34
C TYR A 23 0.44 -12.87 -0.25
N ALA A 24 0.80 -11.61 -0.47
CA ALA A 24 1.39 -10.81 0.60
C ALA A 24 0.44 -10.89 1.80
N GLU A 25 0.95 -11.35 2.95
CA GLU A 25 0.12 -11.49 4.16
C GLU A 25 -0.50 -10.13 4.52
N PRO A 26 -1.74 -10.09 5.01
CA PRO A 26 -2.34 -8.87 5.55
C PRO A 26 -1.43 -8.21 6.58
N LEU A 27 -1.44 -6.88 6.65
CA LEU A 27 -0.76 -6.17 7.74
C LEU A 27 -1.32 -6.65 9.08
N THR A 28 -0.46 -6.71 10.09
CA THR A 28 -0.87 -6.89 11.47
C THR A 28 -0.96 -5.54 12.18
N SER A 29 -1.84 -5.45 13.19
CA SER A 29 -1.92 -4.25 14.03
C SER A 29 -0.57 -3.91 14.68
N GLU A 30 0.23 -4.92 15.02
CA GLU A 30 1.56 -4.71 15.58
C GLU A 30 2.53 -4.07 14.56
N GLN A 31 2.49 -4.49 13.30
CA GLN A 31 3.31 -3.87 12.24
C GLN A 31 2.96 -2.40 12.05
N VAL A 32 1.67 -2.06 12.02
CA VAL A 32 1.19 -0.68 11.93
C VAL A 32 1.66 0.14 13.13
N GLY A 33 1.50 -0.39 14.35
CA GLY A 33 1.96 0.27 15.57
C GLY A 33 3.47 0.53 15.60
N ARG A 34 4.28 -0.44 15.18
CA ARG A 34 5.74 -0.29 15.06
C ARG A 34 6.12 0.76 14.00
N PHE A 35 5.39 0.81 12.88
CA PHE A 35 5.62 1.83 11.86
C PHE A 35 5.31 3.23 12.40
N ILE A 36 4.15 3.43 13.05
CA ILE A 36 3.79 4.70 13.69
C ILE A 36 4.85 5.13 14.71
N ALA A 37 5.30 4.20 15.56
CA ALA A 37 6.32 4.45 16.56
C ALA A 37 7.68 4.87 15.97
N SER A 38 7.95 4.51 14.71
CA SER A 38 9.18 4.86 14.02
C SER A 38 9.20 6.28 13.45
N MET A 39 8.04 6.93 13.32
CA MET A 39 7.91 8.21 12.62
C MET A 39 8.70 9.37 13.23
N PRO A 40 8.74 9.56 14.57
CA PRO A 40 9.55 10.64 15.16
C PRO A 40 11.05 10.50 14.84
N GLU A 41 11.54 9.26 14.78
CA GLU A 41 12.92 8.97 14.44
C GLU A 41 13.20 9.18 12.95
N LEU A 42 12.23 8.81 12.09
CA LEU A 42 12.30 9.09 10.66
C LEU A 42 12.37 10.59 10.39
N THR A 43 11.57 11.41 11.09
CA THR A 43 11.60 12.86 10.97
C THR A 43 12.99 13.43 11.30
N ALA A 44 13.57 13.02 12.44
CA ALA A 44 14.92 13.44 12.81
C ALA A 44 15.97 13.00 11.78
N LEU A 45 15.77 11.84 11.14
CA LEU A 45 16.66 11.35 10.09
C LEU A 45 16.54 12.19 8.81
N GLY A 46 15.31 12.56 8.42
CA GLY A 46 15.08 13.44 7.27
C GLY A 46 15.70 14.83 7.46
N GLU A 47 15.65 15.39 8.67
CA GLU A 47 16.33 16.65 9.00
C GLU A 47 17.85 16.56 8.89
N LYS A 48 18.43 15.40 9.24
CA LYS A 48 19.87 15.13 9.14
C LYS A 48 20.34 15.06 7.69
N TYR A 49 19.54 14.47 6.81
CA TYR A 49 19.94 14.19 5.42
C TYR A 49 19.41 15.19 4.39
N GLN A 50 18.65 16.22 4.80
CA GLN A 50 18.04 17.30 3.98
C GLN A 50 18.02 16.97 2.48
N ASP A 51 16.90 16.43 2.02
CA ASP A 51 16.78 15.82 0.70
C ASP A 51 17.14 16.80 -0.43
N SER A 52 18.37 16.68 -0.93
CA SER A 52 18.89 17.47 -2.04
C SER A 52 18.73 16.68 -3.34
N ALA A 53 17.49 16.38 -3.76
CA ALA A 53 17.19 16.11 -5.16
C ALA A 53 15.68 15.98 -5.40
N GLN A 54 15.20 16.58 -6.50
CA GLN A 54 13.97 16.15 -7.16
C GLN A 54 14.16 14.72 -7.67
N ARG A 55 13.99 13.75 -6.77
CA ARG A 55 14.03 12.34 -7.08
C ARG A 55 12.69 11.92 -7.67
N ASN A 56 12.72 11.05 -8.68
CA ASN A 56 11.51 10.49 -9.30
C ASN A 56 10.89 9.44 -8.36
N ILE A 57 10.34 9.90 -7.23
CA ILE A 57 9.66 9.09 -6.21
C ILE A 57 8.33 8.61 -6.77
N ASP A 58 8.05 7.32 -6.60
CA ASP A 58 6.75 6.77 -6.95
C ASP A 58 5.74 7.16 -5.87
N PRO A 59 4.72 7.99 -6.18
CA PRO A 59 3.78 8.49 -5.17
C PRO A 59 2.92 7.36 -4.55
N ARG A 60 2.87 6.17 -5.15
CA ARG A 60 2.13 5.03 -4.58
C ARG A 60 2.93 4.24 -3.55
N ARG A 61 4.25 4.36 -3.59
CA ARG A 61 5.19 3.64 -2.71
C ARG A 61 6.39 4.54 -2.39
N PRO A 62 6.14 5.72 -1.76
CA PRO A 62 7.18 6.72 -1.57
C PRO A 62 8.36 6.22 -0.75
N LEU A 63 8.13 5.37 0.26
CA LEU A 63 9.21 4.84 1.09
C LEU A 63 10.02 3.78 0.34
N GLY A 64 9.35 2.82 -0.30
CA GLY A 64 10.01 1.78 -1.07
C GLY A 64 10.81 2.36 -2.25
N SER A 65 10.22 3.30 -2.99
CA SER A 65 10.92 3.96 -4.10
C SER A 65 12.08 4.84 -3.64
N SER A 66 12.00 5.48 -2.48
CA SER A 66 13.14 6.19 -1.88
C SER A 66 14.30 5.25 -1.58
N LEU A 67 14.03 4.08 -1.00
CA LEU A 67 15.06 3.06 -0.73
C LEU A 67 15.70 2.52 -2.01
N GLU A 68 14.90 2.28 -3.06
CA GLU A 68 15.41 1.87 -4.37
C GLU A 68 16.41 2.89 -4.94
N LEU A 69 16.13 4.19 -4.78
CA LEU A 69 17.02 5.26 -5.23
C LEU A 69 18.29 5.39 -4.37
N MET A 70 18.22 5.04 -3.08
CA MET A 70 19.43 4.95 -2.24
C MET A 70 20.32 3.77 -2.63
N GLY A 71 19.76 2.78 -3.34
CA GLY A 71 20.51 1.63 -3.86
C GLY A 71 21.12 0.74 -2.78
N GLY A 72 20.57 0.76 -1.56
CA GLY A 72 21.04 -0.05 -0.43
C GLY A 72 22.42 0.34 0.10
N LYS A 73 22.89 1.57 -0.16
CA LYS A 73 24.27 2.00 0.15
C LYS A 73 24.28 3.36 0.84
N GLY A 74 25.41 3.68 1.48
CA GLY A 74 25.66 4.97 2.11
C GLY A 74 25.15 5.05 3.55
N GLN A 75 25.49 6.16 4.21
CA GLN A 75 25.17 6.36 5.63
C GLN A 75 23.67 6.55 5.87
N GLU A 76 22.95 7.18 4.94
CA GLU A 76 21.49 7.36 5.01
C GLU A 76 20.76 6.01 5.09
N TYR A 77 21.07 5.08 4.18
CA TYR A 77 20.51 3.74 4.22
C TYR A 77 20.92 2.96 5.48
N ALA A 78 22.18 3.10 5.93
CA ALA A 78 22.65 2.44 7.15
C ALA A 78 21.91 2.94 8.41
N ASP A 79 21.62 4.24 8.49
CA ASP A 79 20.84 4.80 9.59
C ASP A 79 19.37 4.38 9.50
N LEU A 80 18.77 4.31 8.30
CA LEU A 80 17.44 3.73 8.09
C LEU A 80 17.39 2.25 8.51
N ALA A 81 18.44 1.48 8.25
CA ALA A 81 18.53 0.09 8.70
C ALA A 81 18.58 -0.02 10.23
N GLN A 82 19.27 0.89 10.91
CA GLN A 82 19.26 0.96 12.36
C GLN A 82 17.89 1.34 12.91
N LEU A 83 17.22 2.32 12.29
CA LEU A 83 15.85 2.70 12.62
C LEU A 83 14.90 1.51 12.47
N ALA A 84 14.88 0.86 11.30
CA ALA A 84 14.05 -0.30 11.04
C ALA A 84 14.28 -1.41 12.09
N ALA A 85 15.55 -1.72 12.40
CA ALA A 85 15.90 -2.73 13.41
C ALA A 85 15.43 -2.35 14.82
N ARG A 86 15.57 -1.08 15.24
CA ARG A 86 15.10 -0.60 16.56
C ARG A 86 13.60 -0.75 16.75
N HIS A 87 12.84 -0.59 15.66
CA HIS A 87 11.38 -0.74 15.66
C HIS A 87 10.92 -2.17 15.32
N GLY A 88 11.84 -3.14 15.28
CA GLY A 88 11.52 -4.56 15.15
C GLY A 88 11.19 -5.01 13.72
N PHE A 89 11.65 -4.27 12.71
CA PHE A 89 11.62 -4.70 11.31
C PHE A 89 12.91 -5.43 10.95
N SER A 90 12.82 -6.42 10.05
CA SER A 90 13.96 -7.21 9.60
C SER A 90 14.86 -6.48 8.61
N SER A 91 14.34 -5.45 7.93
CA SER A 91 15.10 -4.63 6.99
C SER A 91 14.41 -3.28 6.71
N PRO A 92 15.12 -2.29 6.14
CA PRO A 92 14.52 -1.06 5.61
C PRO A 92 13.37 -1.34 4.63
N GLU A 93 13.51 -2.36 3.77
CA GLU A 93 12.50 -2.70 2.77
C GLU A 93 11.22 -3.23 3.41
N GLN A 94 11.32 -4.03 4.48
CA GLN A 94 10.13 -4.46 5.23
C GLN A 94 9.45 -3.27 5.91
N TRP A 95 10.23 -2.37 6.51
CA TRP A 95 9.71 -1.16 7.11
C TRP A 95 8.98 -0.27 6.08
N ALA A 96 9.58 -0.11 4.89
CA ALA A 96 8.99 0.66 3.80
C ALA A 96 7.74 0.00 3.22
N ASP A 97 7.71 -1.33 3.04
CA ASP A 97 6.50 -2.05 2.58
C ASP A 97 5.33 -1.82 3.56
N VAL A 98 5.59 -1.97 4.86
CA VAL A 98 4.57 -1.73 5.89
C VAL A 98 4.11 -0.28 5.88
N GLY A 99 5.04 0.68 5.77
CA GLY A 99 4.70 2.09 5.74
C GLY A 99 3.89 2.50 4.50
N ASP A 100 4.32 2.09 3.30
CA ASP A 100 3.63 2.38 2.05
C ASP A 100 2.22 1.76 2.03
N ARG A 101 2.06 0.53 2.53
CA ARG A 101 0.74 -0.12 2.66
C ARG A 101 -0.13 0.54 3.71
N THR A 102 0.46 0.99 4.82
CA THR A 102 -0.26 1.75 5.86
C THR A 102 -0.79 3.06 5.29
N MET A 103 0.04 3.83 4.57
CA MET A 103 -0.36 5.09 3.93
C MET A 103 -1.45 4.89 2.88
N GLN A 104 -1.35 3.84 2.06
CA GLN A 104 -2.37 3.52 1.06
C GLN A 104 -3.69 3.06 1.70
N ALA A 105 -3.64 2.18 2.69
CA ALA A 105 -4.83 1.74 3.42
C ALA A 105 -5.51 2.90 4.17
N TYR A 106 -4.72 3.79 4.78
CA TYR A 106 -5.21 4.96 5.51
C TYR A 106 -6.06 5.86 4.62
N GLN A 107 -5.65 6.13 3.37
CA GLN A 107 -6.41 6.97 2.42
C GLN A 107 -7.86 6.48 2.20
N PHE A 108 -8.09 5.17 2.30
CA PHE A 108 -9.44 4.60 2.20
C PHE A 108 -10.11 4.48 3.57
N ALA A 109 -9.36 4.18 4.63
CA ALA A 109 -9.89 3.98 5.98
C ALA A 109 -10.34 5.29 6.65
N SER A 110 -9.68 6.41 6.35
CA SER A 110 -10.02 7.74 6.89
C SER A 110 -11.13 8.44 6.13
N SER A 111 -11.55 7.91 4.97
CA SER A 111 -12.65 8.48 4.20
C SER A 111 -13.93 8.50 5.05
N PRO A 112 -14.56 9.67 5.25
CA PRO A 112 -15.84 9.76 5.95
C PRO A 112 -16.99 9.19 5.10
N VAL A 113 -16.76 8.98 3.81
CA VAL A 113 -17.72 8.42 2.86
C VAL A 113 -17.56 6.90 2.83
N PRO A 114 -18.60 6.15 3.21
CA PRO A 114 -18.57 4.70 3.15
C PRO A 114 -18.40 4.16 1.72
N PRO A 115 -17.85 2.95 1.56
CA PRO A 115 -17.63 2.28 0.27
C PRO A 115 -18.85 2.26 -0.65
N ASP A 116 -19.98 1.84 -0.09
CA ASP A 116 -21.27 1.71 -0.75
C ASP A 116 -21.83 3.08 -1.16
N GLN A 117 -21.54 4.11 -0.37
CA GLN A 117 -21.90 5.48 -0.73
C GLN A 117 -21.07 6.00 -1.91
N VAL A 118 -19.78 5.65 -2.01
CA VAL A 118 -18.94 6.00 -3.17
C VAL A 118 -19.52 5.41 -4.46
N ASP A 119 -19.91 4.14 -4.44
CA ASP A 119 -20.51 3.47 -5.60
C ASP A 119 -21.87 4.09 -5.97
N ALA A 120 -22.71 4.41 -4.97
CA ALA A 120 -23.99 5.09 -5.20
C ALA A 120 -23.79 6.49 -5.81
N MET A 121 -22.81 7.26 -5.33
CA MET A 121 -22.45 8.57 -5.88
C MET A 121 -21.97 8.46 -7.33
N TYR A 122 -21.20 7.42 -7.66
CA TYR A 122 -20.77 7.15 -9.03
C TYR A 122 -21.97 6.91 -9.96
N GLN A 123 -22.88 6.01 -9.58
CA GLN A 123 -24.09 5.71 -10.37
C GLN A 123 -25.00 6.93 -10.53
N GLN A 124 -25.17 7.71 -9.46
CA GLN A 124 -25.93 8.96 -9.52
C GLN A 124 -25.28 9.99 -10.46
N GLY A 125 -23.94 10.08 -10.44
CA GLY A 125 -23.18 10.92 -11.35
C GLY A 125 -23.42 10.55 -12.82
N ILE A 126 -23.38 9.26 -13.16
CA ILE A 126 -23.72 8.77 -14.50
C ILE A 126 -25.12 9.23 -14.91
N ALA A 127 -26.11 8.98 -14.04
CA ALA A 127 -27.50 9.33 -14.32
C ALA A 127 -27.69 10.84 -14.54
N ASN A 128 -26.97 11.67 -13.78
CA ASN A 128 -27.00 13.13 -13.92
C ASN A 128 -26.44 13.59 -15.26
N ILE A 129 -25.27 13.05 -15.67
CA ILE A 129 -24.65 13.39 -16.96
C ILE A 129 -25.55 12.97 -18.14
N LEU A 130 -26.16 11.79 -18.06
CA LEU A 130 -27.06 11.32 -19.12
C LEU A 130 -28.31 12.20 -19.27
N LYS A 131 -28.86 12.70 -18.16
CA LYS A 131 -30.05 13.56 -18.13
C LYS A 131 -29.78 15.02 -18.48
N ASP A 132 -28.53 15.48 -18.41
CA ASP A 132 -28.21 16.88 -18.69
C ASP A 132 -28.44 17.22 -20.17
N ALA A 133 -29.43 18.07 -20.45
CA ALA A 133 -29.77 18.51 -21.79
C ALA A 133 -28.78 19.56 -22.36
N LYS A 134 -27.91 20.13 -21.53
CA LYS A 134 -26.91 21.12 -21.95
C LYS A 134 -25.65 20.50 -22.56
N LEU A 135 -25.44 19.20 -22.34
CA LEU A 135 -24.27 18.48 -22.83
C LEU A 135 -24.57 17.81 -24.18
N SER A 136 -23.65 17.96 -25.13
CA SER A 136 -23.67 17.18 -26.38
C SER A 136 -23.42 15.70 -26.10
N ALA A 137 -23.72 14.84 -27.08
CA ALA A 137 -23.45 13.41 -26.98
C ALA A 137 -21.95 13.12 -26.76
N GLU A 138 -21.09 13.83 -27.49
CA GLU A 138 -19.64 13.71 -27.39
C GLU A 138 -19.13 14.17 -26.01
N GLN A 139 -19.68 15.26 -25.49
CA GLN A 139 -19.33 15.76 -24.15
C GLN A 139 -19.75 14.76 -23.06
N LYS A 140 -20.95 14.18 -23.15
CA LYS A 140 -21.40 13.13 -22.23
C LYS A 140 -20.45 11.94 -22.26
N GLN A 141 -20.12 11.44 -23.45
CA GLN A 141 -19.22 10.30 -23.59
C GLN A 141 -17.84 10.58 -23.00
N LEU A 142 -17.28 11.76 -23.23
CA LEU A 142 -15.99 12.15 -22.67
C LEU A 142 -16.01 12.17 -21.13
N ILE A 143 -17.05 12.76 -20.53
CA ILE A 143 -17.19 12.82 -19.07
C ILE A 143 -17.37 11.43 -18.48
N LEU A 144 -18.26 10.62 -19.05
CA LEU A 144 -18.52 9.26 -18.59
C LEU A 144 -17.27 8.38 -18.67
N SER A 145 -16.49 8.48 -19.75
CA SER A 145 -15.23 7.76 -19.90
C SER A 145 -14.20 8.15 -18.82
N ARG A 146 -14.09 9.45 -18.50
CA ARG A 146 -13.24 9.89 -17.38
C ARG A 146 -13.74 9.36 -16.04
N MET A 147 -15.05 9.43 -15.79
CA MET A 147 -15.63 8.93 -14.54
C MET A 147 -15.39 7.43 -14.36
N GLU A 148 -15.59 6.63 -15.40
CA GLU A 148 -15.33 5.18 -15.39
C GLU A 148 -13.86 4.89 -15.11
N LYS A 149 -12.94 5.60 -15.79
CA LYS A 149 -11.50 5.44 -15.54
C LYS A 149 -11.12 5.78 -14.09
N THR A 150 -11.67 6.86 -13.54
CA THR A 150 -11.42 7.24 -12.14
C THR A 150 -12.01 6.23 -11.16
N HIS A 151 -13.25 5.78 -11.41
CA HIS A 151 -13.95 4.84 -10.54
C HIS A 151 -13.24 3.48 -10.50
N SER A 152 -12.94 2.90 -11.68
CA SER A 152 -12.19 1.65 -11.79
C SER A 152 -10.80 1.75 -11.17
N GLY A 153 -10.09 2.88 -11.36
CA GLY A 153 -8.80 3.13 -10.72
C GLY A 153 -8.89 3.15 -9.19
N ASN A 154 -9.89 3.83 -8.63
CA ASN A 154 -10.13 3.85 -7.19
C ASN A 154 -10.50 2.48 -6.64
N GLN A 155 -11.35 1.71 -7.34
CA GLN A 155 -11.70 0.36 -6.91
C GLN A 155 -10.47 -0.57 -6.91
N GLN A 156 -9.63 -0.51 -7.93
CA GLN A 156 -8.39 -1.30 -7.98
C GLN A 156 -7.41 -0.91 -6.88
N ALA A 157 -7.19 0.40 -6.66
CA ALA A 157 -6.30 0.90 -5.63
C ALA A 157 -6.77 0.46 -4.23
N ARG A 158 -8.08 0.50 -4.00
CA ARG A 158 -8.67 0.01 -2.76
C ARG A 158 -8.53 -1.50 -2.58
N GLN A 159 -8.88 -2.27 -3.60
CA GLN A 159 -8.79 -3.74 -3.56
C GLN A 159 -7.37 -4.21 -3.23
N ALA A 160 -6.34 -3.47 -3.67
CA ALA A 160 -4.95 -3.76 -3.34
C ALA A 160 -4.65 -3.72 -1.82
N VAL A 161 -5.40 -2.92 -1.05
CA VAL A 161 -5.17 -2.67 0.38
C VAL A 161 -6.34 -3.02 1.30
N ASP A 162 -7.46 -3.53 0.77
CA ASP A 162 -8.65 -3.87 1.58
C ASP A 162 -8.33 -4.84 2.72
N LYS A 163 -7.38 -5.77 2.49
CA LYS A 163 -6.92 -6.72 3.52
C LYS A 163 -6.15 -6.07 4.67
N ASP A 164 -5.58 -4.88 4.45
CA ASP A 164 -4.72 -4.17 5.40
C ASP A 164 -5.53 -3.23 6.29
N ILE A 165 -6.66 -2.71 5.80
CA ILE A 165 -7.56 -1.80 6.55
C ILE A 165 -7.91 -2.30 7.97
N PRO A 166 -8.20 -3.60 8.21
CA PRO A 166 -8.48 -4.08 9.56
C PRO A 166 -7.34 -3.84 10.57
N ALA A 167 -6.09 -3.86 10.13
CA ALA A 167 -4.92 -3.65 10.98
C ALA A 167 -4.78 -2.21 11.46
N LEU A 168 -5.32 -1.25 10.71
CA LEU A 168 -5.26 0.18 11.03
C LEU A 168 -6.29 0.57 12.08
N LYS A 169 -7.41 -0.16 12.21
CA LYS A 169 -8.54 0.20 13.08
C LYS A 169 -8.14 0.58 14.52
N PRO A 170 -7.22 -0.12 15.20
CA PRO A 170 -6.82 0.23 16.57
C PRO A 170 -5.98 1.51 16.65
N HIS A 171 -5.42 1.98 15.53
CA HIS A 171 -4.44 3.06 15.46
C HIS A 171 -4.94 4.30 14.72
N MET A 172 -6.24 4.36 14.38
CA MET A 172 -6.78 5.46 13.57
C MET A 172 -6.51 6.82 14.20
N ALA A 173 -6.64 6.95 15.53
CA ALA A 173 -6.40 8.23 16.20
C ALA A 173 -4.92 8.68 16.13
N GLU A 174 -3.98 7.75 16.13
CA GLU A 174 -2.56 8.03 15.90
C GLU A 174 -2.25 8.33 14.44
N LEU A 175 -2.89 7.62 13.51
CA LEU A 175 -2.74 7.83 12.07
C LEU A 175 -3.32 9.18 11.62
N ASP A 176 -4.47 9.60 12.17
CA ASP A 176 -5.07 10.90 11.93
C ASP A 176 -4.07 12.01 12.30
N LYS A 177 -3.46 11.93 13.49
CA LYS A 177 -2.43 12.89 13.93
C LYS A 177 -1.16 12.88 13.09
N LEU A 178 -0.84 11.74 12.46
CA LEU A 178 0.36 11.57 11.67
C LEU A 178 0.21 12.12 10.25
N PHE A 179 -1.01 12.07 9.69
CA PHE A 179 -1.27 12.37 8.29
C PHE A 179 -2.17 13.59 8.05
N GLU A 180 -2.84 14.15 9.06
CA GLU A 180 -3.52 15.46 9.02
C GLU A 180 -2.59 16.63 9.37
#